data_AF-C6JRJ4-F1
#
_entry.id   AF-C6JRJ4-F1
#
_cell.length_a   1.000
_cell.length_b   1.000
_cell.length_c   1.000
_cell.angle_alpha   90.00
_cell.angle_beta   90.00
_cell.angle_gamma   90.00
#
_symmetry.space_group_name_H-M   'P 1'
#
loop_
_entity.id
_entity.type
_entity.pdbx_description
1 polymer ?
#
loop_
_entity_poly.entity_id
_entity_poly.type
_entity_poly.pdbx_seq_one_letter_code
_entity_poly.pdbx_strand_id
1 'polypeptide(L)'
;PTDAELLQAQADLWRHSLYYLKSMALKCAVELGIPTAIHRLGGAASLPDLITSLSLPQAKLPFLHRLMRLLSSSGVFSVSEESTEVMAIVYGLTPLSYLLVEGIAADGHINHAPFLLTATSTRYIDLVLMQN
;
A
#
# COMPACT_ATOMS: atom_id res chain seq x y z
N PRO A 1 34.47 3.08 -13.51
CA PRO A 1 33.69 2.42 -12.44
C PRO A 1 33.96 0.91 -12.51
N THR A 2 34.03 0.23 -11.37
CA THR A 2 34.15 -1.23 -11.29
C THR A 2 32.80 -1.90 -11.60
N ASP A 3 32.79 -3.20 -11.90
CA ASP A 3 31.55 -3.94 -12.15
C ASP A 3 30.60 -3.90 -10.95
N ALA A 4 31.15 -3.95 -9.73
CA ALA A 4 30.37 -3.80 -8.49
C ALA A 4 29.75 -2.41 -8.36
N GLU A 5 30.50 -1.35 -8.70
CA GLU A 5 30.00 0.03 -8.72
C GLU A 5 28.89 0.22 -9.77
N LEU A 6 29.02 -0.39 -10.95
CA LEU A 6 27.99 -0.34 -11.98
C LEU A 6 26.72 -1.09 -11.57
N LEU A 7 26.85 -2.26 -10.95
CA LEU A 7 25.72 -3.03 -10.43
C LEU A 7 24.96 -2.26 -9.35
N GLN A 8 25.68 -1.61 -8.43
CA GLN A 8 25.09 -0.76 -7.40
C GLN A 8 24.38 0.45 -8.02
N ALA A 9 25.02 1.14 -8.97
CA ALA A 9 24.41 2.27 -9.68
C ALA A 9 23.12 1.87 -10.41
N GLN A 10 23.06 0.67 -10.98
CA GLN A 10 21.85 0.14 -11.62
C GLN A 10 20.74 -0.13 -10.60
N ALA A 11 21.06 -0.72 -9.45
CA ALA A 11 20.11 -0.93 -8.36
C ALA A 11 19.55 0.42 -7.84
N ASP A 12 20.42 1.43 -7.69
CA ASP A 12 20.02 2.77 -7.25
C ASP A 12 19.13 3.46 -8.28
N LEU A 13 19.47 3.36 -9.57
CA LEU A 13 18.64 3.87 -10.66
C LEU A 13 17.24 3.25 -10.64
N TRP A 14 17.15 1.93 -10.45
CA TRP A 14 15.86 1.24 -10.34
C TRP A 14 15.10 1.67 -9.09
N ARG A 15 15.77 1.82 -7.95
CA ARG A 15 15.14 2.24 -6.69
C ARG A 15 14.60 3.66 -6.78
N HIS A 16 15.34 4.59 -7.38
CA HIS A 16 14.89 5.96 -7.63
C HIS A 16 13.74 6.00 -8.64
N SER A 17 13.86 5.26 -9.75
CA SER A 17 12.82 5.21 -10.78
C SER A 17 11.52 4.59 -10.28
N LEU A 18 11.59 3.60 -9.38
CA LEU A 18 10.42 2.88 -8.87
C LEU A 18 9.91 3.41 -7.53
N TYR A 19 10.52 4.46 -6.96
CA TYR A 19 10.12 4.98 -5.65
C TYR A 19 8.65 5.42 -5.61
N TYR A 20 8.15 5.99 -6.72
CA TYR A 20 6.75 6.42 -6.85
C TYR A 20 5.75 5.25 -6.74
N LEU A 21 6.16 4.02 -7.07
CA LEU A 21 5.30 2.85 -7.04
C LEU A 21 4.79 2.57 -5.62
N LYS A 22 5.62 2.83 -4.60
CA LYS A 22 5.18 2.71 -3.20
C LYS A 22 4.08 3.72 -2.87
N SER A 23 4.22 4.97 -3.31
CA SER A 23 3.20 6.01 -3.10
C SER A 23 1.90 5.67 -3.84
N MET A 24 1.99 5.18 -5.07
CA MET A 24 0.82 4.74 -5.85
C MET A 24 0.16 3.50 -5.27
N ALA A 25 0.93 2.54 -4.77
CA ALA A 25 0.42 1.39 -4.06
C ALA A 25 -0.32 1.82 -2.78
N LEU A 26 0.26 2.73 -2.00
CA LEU A 26 -0.34 3.22 -0.77
C LEU A 26 -1.65 3.97 -1.06
N LYS A 27 -1.63 4.84 -2.09
CA LYS A 27 -2.83 5.50 -2.61
C LYS A 27 -3.91 4.48 -3.00
N CYS A 28 -3.56 3.47 -3.80
CA CYS A 28 -4.49 2.43 -4.23
C CYS A 28 -5.10 1.68 -3.04
N ALA A 29 -4.30 1.33 -2.02
CA ALA A 29 -4.80 0.66 -0.83
C ALA A 29 -5.79 1.52 -0.03
N VAL A 30 -5.54 2.83 0.06
CA VAL A 30 -6.46 3.79 0.69
C VAL A 30 -7.73 3.97 -0.12
N GLU A 31 -7.63 4.16 -1.44
CA GLU A 31 -8.78 4.31 -2.33
C GLU A 31 -9.67 3.04 -2.36
N LEU A 32 -9.06 1.86 -2.24
CA LEU A 32 -9.78 0.60 -2.08
C LEU A 32 -10.36 0.42 -0.67
N GLY A 33 -9.99 1.23 0.32
CA GLY A 33 -10.45 1.07 1.70
C GLY A 33 -9.85 -0.12 2.44
N ILE A 34 -8.68 -0.60 2.01
CA ILE A 34 -8.00 -1.77 2.60
C ILE A 34 -7.75 -1.60 4.11
N PRO A 35 -7.19 -0.48 4.61
CA PRO A 35 -6.96 -0.32 6.04
C PRO A 35 -8.25 -0.47 6.86
N THR A 36 -9.32 0.18 6.42
CA THR A 36 -10.63 0.11 7.06
C THR A 36 -11.24 -1.29 6.99
N ALA A 37 -11.06 -2.01 5.88
CA ALA A 37 -11.51 -3.39 5.76
C ALA A 37 -10.79 -4.32 6.76
N ILE A 38 -9.46 -4.21 6.88
CA ILE A 38 -8.69 -4.98 7.87
C ILE A 38 -9.14 -4.61 9.29
N HIS A 39 -9.36 -3.33 9.58
CA HIS A 39 -9.86 -2.89 10.88
C HIS A 39 -11.21 -3.54 11.23
N ARG A 40 -12.16 -3.55 10.30
CA ARG A 40 -13.48 -4.17 10.46
C ARG A 40 -13.42 -5.69 10.65
N LEU A 41 -12.38 -6.34 10.15
CA LEU A 41 -12.13 -7.77 10.30
C LEU A 41 -11.37 -8.13 11.60
N GLY A 42 -11.16 -7.16 12.50
CA GLY A 42 -10.48 -7.39 13.79
C GLY A 42 -9.00 -7.03 13.80
N GLY A 43 -8.52 -6.28 12.80
CA GLY A 43 -7.15 -5.76 12.75
C GLY A 43 -6.16 -6.64 12.00
N ALA A 44 -6.58 -7.82 11.54
CA ALA A 44 -5.83 -8.71 10.65
C ALA A 44 -6.78 -9.42 9.69
N ALA A 45 -6.34 -9.70 8.46
CA ALA A 45 -7.16 -10.34 7.44
C ALA A 45 -6.34 -11.16 6.43
N SER A 46 -6.90 -12.27 5.95
CA SER A 46 -6.34 -13.01 4.81
C SER A 46 -6.70 -12.34 3.47
N LEU A 47 -6.04 -12.74 2.38
CA LEU A 47 -6.39 -12.26 1.04
C LEU A 47 -7.83 -12.61 0.63
N PRO A 48 -8.33 -13.85 0.83
CA PRO A 48 -9.74 -14.17 0.57
C PRO A 48 -10.72 -13.31 1.37
N ASP A 49 -10.43 -13.03 2.65
CA ASP A 49 -11.27 -12.18 3.49
C ASP A 49 -11.32 -10.75 2.95
N LEU A 50 -10.17 -10.23 2.51
CA LEU A 50 -10.10 -8.91 1.87
C LEU A 50 -10.85 -8.86 0.55
N ILE A 51 -10.72 -9.87 -0.32
CA ILE A 51 -11.49 -9.94 -1.57
C ILE A 51 -13.00 -9.86 -1.27
N THR A 52 -13.44 -10.60 -0.25
CA THR A 52 -14.86 -10.63 0.15
C THR A 52 -15.30 -9.31 0.77
N SER A 53 -14.55 -8.77 1.72
CA SER A 53 -14.87 -7.53 2.45
C SER A 53 -14.89 -6.30 1.53
N LEU A 54 -13.99 -6.27 0.54
CA LEU A 54 -13.89 -5.21 -0.46
C LEU A 54 -14.81 -5.40 -1.68
N SER A 55 -15.61 -6.48 -1.70
CA SER A 55 -16.46 -6.85 -2.85
C SER A 55 -15.69 -6.92 -4.18
N LEU A 56 -14.47 -7.43 -4.16
CA LEU A 56 -13.64 -7.56 -5.35
C LEU A 56 -13.91 -8.89 -6.08
N PRO A 57 -13.77 -8.94 -7.42
CA PRO A 57 -13.78 -10.21 -8.14
C PRO A 57 -12.60 -11.08 -7.74
N GLN A 58 -12.80 -12.41 -7.62
CA GLN A 58 -11.74 -13.37 -7.30
C GLN A 58 -10.55 -13.30 -8.28
N ALA A 59 -10.78 -12.92 -9.54
CA ALA A 59 -9.72 -12.69 -10.52
C ALA A 59 -8.71 -11.59 -10.13
N LYS A 60 -9.06 -10.72 -9.17
CA LYS A 60 -8.17 -9.67 -8.66
C LYS A 60 -7.23 -10.14 -7.54
N LEU A 61 -7.41 -11.34 -7.00
CA LEU A 61 -6.58 -11.90 -5.92
C LEU A 61 -5.07 -11.79 -6.20
N PRO A 62 -4.52 -12.19 -7.36
CA PRO A 62 -3.07 -12.07 -7.59
C PRO A 62 -2.57 -10.61 -7.58
N PHE A 63 -3.39 -9.67 -8.03
CA PHE A 63 -3.06 -8.24 -8.01
C PHE A 63 -3.10 -7.68 -6.59
N LEU A 64 -4.13 -8.04 -5.81
CA LEU A 64 -4.23 -7.68 -4.40
C LEU A 64 -3.05 -8.24 -3.61
N HIS A 65 -2.67 -9.50 -3.84
CA HIS A 65 -1.49 -10.10 -3.22
C HIS A 65 -0.22 -9.30 -3.52
N ARG A 66 0.03 -8.93 -4.78
CA ARG A 66 1.21 -8.15 -5.17
C ARG A 66 1.21 -6.76 -4.54
N LEU A 67 0.05 -6.12 -4.45
CA LEU A 67 -0.14 -4.84 -3.79
C LEU A 67 0.19 -4.95 -2.28
N MET A 68 -0.45 -5.90 -1.59
CA MET A 68 -0.26 -6.12 -0.16
C MET A 68 1.18 -6.49 0.18
N ARG A 69 1.84 -7.30 -0.65
CA ARG A 69 3.26 -7.65 -0.47
C ARG A 69 4.21 -6.45 -0.61
N LEU A 70 3.94 -5.55 -1.56
CA LEU A 70 4.71 -4.31 -1.70
C LEU A 70 4.52 -3.40 -0.47
N LEU A 71 3.30 -3.32 0.05
CA LEU A 71 2.99 -2.49 1.21
C LEU A 71 3.50 -3.10 2.52
N SER A 72 3.50 -4.42 2.67
CA SER A 72 4.06 -5.08 3.84
C SER A 72 5.58 -5.01 3.87
N SER A 73 6.25 -5.22 2.73
CA SER A 73 7.71 -5.05 2.63
C SER A 73 8.20 -3.62 2.88
N SER A 74 7.31 -2.62 2.81
CA SER A 74 7.60 -1.23 3.18
C SER A 74 7.12 -0.85 4.59
N GLY A 75 6.62 -1.80 5.36
CA GLY A 75 6.18 -1.60 6.75
C GLY A 75 4.81 -0.96 6.91
N VAL A 76 4.03 -0.78 5.83
CA VAL A 76 2.68 -0.24 5.90
C VAL A 76 1.73 -1.23 6.57
N PHE A 77 1.83 -2.52 6.22
CA PHE A 77 1.08 -3.61 6.85
C PHE A 77 2.05 -4.61 7.46
N SER A 78 1.64 -5.29 8.54
CA SER A 78 2.36 -6.45 9.03
C SER A 78 1.96 -7.68 8.22
N VAL A 79 2.84 -8.68 8.19
CA VAL A 79 2.57 -9.97 7.56
C VAL A 79 2.90 -11.08 8.56
N SER A 80 1.96 -12.01 8.73
CA SER A 80 2.15 -13.25 9.47
C SER A 80 2.00 -14.41 8.50
N GLU A 81 3.04 -15.23 8.41
CA GLU A 81 3.03 -16.46 7.64
C GLU A 81 2.71 -17.61 8.60
N GLU A 82 1.42 -17.94 8.77
CA GLU A 82 1.01 -19.13 9.53
C GLU A 82 1.30 -20.43 8.75
N SER A 83 1.52 -20.34 7.43
CA SER A 83 2.01 -21.44 6.60
C SER A 83 2.64 -20.94 5.29
N THR A 84 3.26 -21.86 4.52
CA THR A 84 3.86 -21.58 3.21
C THR A 84 2.83 -21.29 2.10
N GLU A 85 1.54 -21.49 2.36
CA GLU A 85 0.48 -21.27 1.38
C GLU A 85 0.10 -19.79 1.28
N VAL A 86 0.05 -19.24 0.07
CA VAL A 86 -0.31 -17.83 -0.19
C VAL A 86 -1.70 -17.47 0.38
N MET A 87 -2.61 -18.45 0.47
CA MET A 87 -3.94 -18.25 1.04
C MET A 87 -3.95 -18.14 2.57
N ALA A 88 -2.89 -18.60 3.24
CA ALA A 88 -2.73 -18.51 4.67
C ALA A 88 -1.93 -17.28 5.12
N ILE A 89 -1.51 -16.42 4.18
CA ILE A 89 -0.83 -15.17 4.51
C ILE A 89 -1.87 -14.21 5.11
N VAL A 90 -1.61 -13.78 6.34
CA VAL A 90 -2.45 -12.83 7.07
C VAL A 90 -1.76 -11.48 7.11
N TYR A 91 -2.47 -10.43 6.70
CA TYR A 91 -2.01 -9.05 6.75
C TYR A 91 -2.64 -8.32 7.91
N GLY A 92 -1.82 -7.66 8.74
CA GLY A 92 -2.28 -6.90 9.90
C GLY A 92 -2.05 -5.40 9.77
N LEU A 93 -2.78 -4.63 10.57
CA LEU A 93 -2.51 -3.20 10.73
C LEU A 93 -1.20 -2.99 11.48
N THR A 94 -0.48 -1.95 11.06
CA THR A 94 0.62 -1.33 11.80
C THR A 94 0.15 0.04 12.30
N PRO A 95 0.90 0.71 13.18
CA PRO A 95 0.59 2.09 13.54
C PRO A 95 0.45 3.01 12.30
N LEU A 96 1.24 2.77 11.24
CA LEU A 96 1.17 3.56 10.01
C LEU A 96 -0.13 3.34 9.25
N SER A 97 -0.54 2.08 9.01
CA SER A 97 -1.81 1.81 8.31
C SER A 97 -3.03 2.14 9.16
N TYR A 98 -2.92 2.13 10.48
CA TYR A 98 -4.00 2.54 11.39
C TYR A 98 -4.40 4.01 11.20
N LEU A 99 -3.45 4.90 10.88
CA LEU A 99 -3.70 6.32 10.57
C LEU A 99 -4.53 6.56 9.29
N LEU A 100 -4.75 5.50 8.51
CA LEU A 100 -5.47 5.52 7.24
C LEU A 100 -6.87 4.89 7.36
N VAL A 101 -7.25 4.43 8.55
CA VAL A 101 -8.58 3.86 8.81
C VAL A 101 -9.59 5.00 8.90
N GLU A 102 -10.68 4.87 8.14
CA GLU A 102 -11.76 5.86 8.14
C GLU A 102 -12.68 5.69 9.37
N GLY A 103 -13.16 6.81 9.92
CA GLY A 103 -14.26 6.80 10.89
C GLY A 103 -13.92 6.45 12.34
N ILE A 104 -12.63 6.42 12.73
CA ILE A 104 -12.25 6.23 14.14
C ILE A 104 -12.64 7.49 14.94
N ALA A 105 -13.70 7.37 15.75
CA ALA A 105 -14.21 8.39 16.65
C ALA A 105 -13.40 8.49 17.95
N ALA A 106 -12.08 8.60 17.86
CA ALA A 106 -11.26 9.05 18.97
C ALA A 106 -11.08 10.56 18.83
N ASP A 107 -11.51 11.29 19.85
CA ASP A 107 -11.46 12.76 20.03
C ASP A 107 -10.51 13.51 19.08
N GLY A 108 -11.05 14.01 17.97
CA GLY A 108 -10.36 14.98 17.12
C GLY A 108 -9.31 14.41 16.16
N HIS A 109 -9.80 13.81 15.07
CA HIS A 109 -9.16 13.74 13.74
C HIS A 109 -7.73 13.19 13.64
N ILE A 110 -7.61 11.91 13.29
CA ILE A 110 -6.39 11.38 12.66
C ILE A 110 -6.74 10.39 11.52
N ASN A 111 -7.58 10.83 10.56
CA ASN A 111 -7.61 10.18 9.24
C ASN A 111 -6.73 11.01 8.30
N HIS A 112 -5.54 10.50 7.99
CA HIS A 112 -4.59 11.17 7.09
C HIS A 112 -4.76 10.78 5.61
N ALA A 113 -5.78 9.98 5.25
CA ALA A 113 -6.08 9.67 3.86
C ALA A 113 -6.20 10.92 2.97
N PRO A 114 -6.86 12.03 3.39
CA PRO A 114 -6.92 13.25 2.57
C PRO A 114 -5.53 13.85 2.28
N PHE A 115 -4.60 13.81 3.23
CA PHE A 115 -3.22 14.27 3.03
C PHE A 115 -2.49 13.41 2.00
N LEU A 116 -2.56 12.09 2.15
CA LEU A 116 -1.94 11.15 1.22
C LEU A 116 -2.50 11.34 -0.20
N LEU A 117 -3.82 11.40 -0.36
CA LEU A 117 -4.49 11.56 -1.66
C LEU A 117 -4.13 12.90 -2.32
N THR A 118 -3.97 13.96 -1.52
CA THR A 118 -3.53 15.27 -2.02
C THR A 118 -2.08 15.24 -2.49
N ALA A 119 -1.17 14.69 -1.68
CA ALA A 119 0.26 14.61 -2.02
C ALA A 119 0.57 13.66 -3.19
N THR A 120 -0.31 12.69 -3.43
CA THR A 120 -0.19 11.70 -4.53
C THR A 120 -1.15 11.98 -5.69
N SER A 121 -1.81 13.15 -5.69
CA SER A 121 -2.62 13.60 -6.81
C SER A 121 -1.72 13.98 -7.98
N THR A 122 -1.99 13.42 -9.16
CA THR A 122 -1.27 13.69 -10.41
C THR A 122 -1.39 15.13 -10.91
N ARG A 123 -2.21 15.97 -10.27
CA ARG A 123 -2.47 17.37 -10.65
C ARG A 123 -1.27 18.33 -10.53
N TYR A 124 -0.11 17.89 -10.04
CA TYR A 124 1.10 18.73 -10.01
C TYR A 124 2.05 18.53 -11.20
N ILE A 125 1.97 17.42 -11.94
CA ILE A 125 2.90 17.17 -13.06
C ILE A 125 2.52 18.00 -14.30
N ASP A 126 1.22 18.23 -14.55
CA ASP A 126 0.77 19.01 -15.70
C ASP A 126 1.05 20.52 -15.59
N LEU A 127 1.13 21.08 -14.37
CA LEU A 127 1.44 22.51 -14.20
C LEU A 127 2.91 22.84 -14.47
N VAL A 128 3.81 21.87 -14.37
CA VAL A 128 5.24 22.05 -14.68
C VAL A 128 5.53 21.87 -16.18
N LEU A 129 4.68 21.14 -16.91
CA LEU A 129 4.85 20.93 -18.36
C LEU A 129 4.12 21.95 -19.24
N MET A 130 3.19 22.74 -18.69
CA MET A 130 2.48 23.80 -19.43
C MET A 130 3.16 25.17 -19.37
N GLN A 131 4.41 25.26 -18.92
CA GLN A 131 5.15 26.52 -18.79
C GLN A 131 6.47 26.58 -19.58
N ASN A 132 6.63 25.73 -20.61
CA ASN A 132 7.71 25.83 -21.61
C ASN A 132 7.15 25.95 -23.03
#